data_AF-A0A2D6VIE2-F1
#
_entry.id   AF-A0A2D6VIE2-F1
#
_cell.length_a   1.000
_cell.length_b   1.000
_cell.length_c   1.000
_cell.angle_alpha   90.00
_cell.angle_beta   90.00
_cell.angle_gamma   90.00
#
_symmetry.space_group_name_H-M   'P 1'
#
loop_
_entity.id
_entity.type
_entity.pdbx_description
1 polymer ?
#
loop_
_entity_poly.entity_id
_entity_poly.type
_entity_poly.pdbx_seq_one_letter_code
_entity_poly.pdbx_strand_id
1 'polypeptide(L)'
;MKSILFHFNPRFLLTLSLITGSGELFARNIFKEKPTNHSSQIEIIKEDGSVDRFEKKSAIDLGNNQFSWTGKNQKGNGFLTLAVIGETVRGSVLSPPSNFQFKGDLEQQDISFVKTKSRPCGGCRFNAKSAYDPRPRSGAQTKHSWRDADAGLIDLLVVSPLAVQNAIGSREEMLAEISNAVAGANLCFRNSQLQIQLRLVHVYESSYSPTSNLDVDLERLTNKNDGHLDEVHTLRDQYGADVVTLLSTDSDMGGLANTLSYPSLSFEESAFNVCVWDQIGAPVFTLAHEIGHNMGCLHNREDASDSSKSSSYDYGAFAYGKRWYLNGEGYRTVMAYNDSGKSFDNSIPYFSNPSVSYLGVKTGNSGTEDNAKALGISSPYISNFRESKVQGIVPSVFSTDVLEGGTRTIWTRLATEPMSEIQVNLSLSNQQYFFLGSASSLKFDRNNWNLRQPIQIIGVPDSDTIDESGTLTFANDNFSSVEISLTGKDSGTDPLISKKYFSGTVTNSLGLGLDGVTLSFSTDESFVETDLNGTFITTLNDGFSSVVTPNKAGYTFNPSNLTIDNLTDHSLGNVFVGTRSTVVYVDHQASGLNN
;
A
#
# COMPACT_ATOMS: atom_id res chain seq x y z
N MET A 1 -53.34 -26.93 40.42
CA MET A 1 -54.47 -26.39 39.63
C MET A 1 -54.21 -24.92 39.35
N LYS A 2 -54.26 -24.52 38.06
CA LYS A 2 -54.33 -23.14 37.48
C LYS A 2 -53.10 -22.23 37.76
N SER A 3 -52.18 -22.01 36.81
CA SER A 3 -52.24 -21.30 35.52
C SER A 3 -52.57 -19.80 35.65
N ILE A 4 -51.54 -18.95 35.45
CA ILE A 4 -51.65 -17.63 34.82
C ILE A 4 -50.41 -17.47 33.93
N LEU A 5 -50.59 -17.60 32.62
CA LEU A 5 -49.65 -17.13 31.60
C LEU A 5 -49.72 -15.60 31.53
N PHE A 6 -48.58 -14.92 31.61
CA PHE A 6 -48.42 -13.58 31.04
C PHE A 6 -47.63 -13.70 29.74
N HIS A 7 -48.33 -13.44 28.63
CA HIS A 7 -47.72 -13.16 27.33
C HIS A 7 -46.94 -11.84 27.42
N PHE A 8 -45.62 -11.89 27.26
CA PHE A 8 -44.82 -10.69 27.05
C PHE A 8 -44.82 -10.32 25.57
N ASN A 9 -45.32 -9.12 25.28
CA ASN A 9 -45.41 -8.54 23.95
C ASN A 9 -44.05 -7.93 23.56
N PRO A 10 -43.40 -8.35 22.46
CA PRO A 10 -42.05 -7.90 22.09
C PRO A 10 -41.96 -6.42 21.69
N ARG A 11 -43.08 -5.69 21.63
CA ARG A 11 -43.08 -4.25 21.33
C ARG A 11 -42.75 -3.34 22.52
N PHE A 12 -42.63 -3.87 23.75
CA PHE A 12 -42.39 -3.03 24.93
C PHE A 12 -40.91 -2.72 25.19
N LEU A 13 -39.98 -3.42 24.52
CA LEU A 13 -38.54 -3.12 24.53
C LEU A 13 -38.12 -2.03 23.52
N LEU A 14 -39.04 -1.55 22.67
CA LEU A 14 -38.73 -0.59 21.60
C LEU A 14 -38.97 0.88 21.96
N THR A 15 -39.36 1.20 23.19
CA THR A 15 -39.79 2.57 23.59
C THR A 15 -39.18 3.03 24.91
N LEU A 16 -37.93 2.66 25.20
CA LEU A 16 -37.16 3.26 26.31
C LEU A 16 -35.70 3.59 25.95
N SER A 17 -35.38 3.74 24.67
CA SER A 17 -34.03 4.11 24.18
C SER A 17 -34.00 5.46 23.44
N LEU A 18 -35.11 6.21 23.48
CA LEU A 18 -35.16 7.61 23.09
C LEU A 18 -35.26 8.40 24.40
N ILE A 19 -34.33 9.33 24.62
CA ILE A 19 -34.17 10.20 25.83
C ILE A 19 -33.07 9.71 26.80
N THR A 20 -31.83 9.58 26.33
CA THR A 20 -30.63 10.14 26.99
C THR A 20 -29.49 10.20 25.97
N GLY A 21 -28.85 11.37 25.81
CA GLY A 21 -27.80 11.63 24.84
C GLY A 21 -26.45 11.01 25.21
N SER A 22 -26.35 9.69 25.17
CA SER A 22 -25.10 8.93 25.21
C SER A 22 -25.19 7.85 24.14
N GLY A 23 -24.33 7.91 23.12
CA GLY A 23 -24.21 6.81 22.16
C GLY A 23 -23.78 5.56 22.93
N GLU A 24 -24.69 4.61 23.11
CA GLU A 24 -24.40 3.40 23.89
C GLU A 24 -23.39 2.53 23.13
N LEU A 25 -22.25 2.29 23.79
CA LEU A 25 -21.27 1.27 23.42
C LEU A 25 -21.92 -0.10 23.69
N PHE A 26 -22.21 -0.87 22.64
CA PHE A 26 -22.65 -2.25 22.79
C PHE A 26 -21.50 -3.18 22.45
N ALA A 27 -20.93 -3.81 23.47
CA ALA A 27 -19.94 -4.85 23.28
C ALA A 27 -20.61 -6.09 22.66
N ARG A 28 -20.15 -6.54 21.49
CA ARG A 28 -20.64 -7.77 20.85
C ARG A 28 -19.61 -8.34 19.88
N ASN A 29 -19.77 -9.60 19.49
CA ASN A 29 -19.05 -10.13 18.34
C ASN A 29 -19.67 -9.59 17.04
N ILE A 30 -18.91 -8.78 16.29
CA ILE A 30 -19.32 -8.29 14.97
C ILE A 30 -18.83 -9.18 13.84
N PHE A 31 -17.89 -10.10 14.09
CA PHE A 31 -17.33 -10.96 13.07
C PHE A 31 -18.15 -12.25 12.97
N LYS A 32 -18.58 -12.59 11.75
CA LYS A 32 -19.24 -13.89 11.53
C LYS A 32 -18.24 -15.06 11.64
N GLU A 33 -17.00 -14.83 11.20
CA GLU A 33 -15.87 -15.73 11.37
C GLU A 33 -14.66 -14.93 11.84
N LYS A 34 -13.83 -15.53 12.70
CA LYS A 34 -12.63 -14.87 13.23
C LYS A 34 -11.69 -14.47 12.08
N PRO A 35 -11.37 -13.18 11.92
CA PRO A 35 -10.53 -12.74 10.81
C PRO A 35 -9.08 -13.18 10.99
N THR A 36 -8.40 -13.43 9.88
CA THR A 36 -6.95 -13.67 9.80
C THR A 36 -6.35 -12.81 8.68
N ASN A 37 -5.02 -12.66 8.63
CA ASN A 37 -4.33 -12.04 7.50
C ASN A 37 -4.63 -12.74 6.16
N HIS A 38 -4.92 -14.04 6.18
CA HIS A 38 -5.23 -14.85 5.00
C HIS A 38 -6.72 -14.82 4.59
N SER A 39 -7.59 -14.19 5.39
CA SER A 39 -9.01 -14.06 5.05
C SER A 39 -9.18 -13.36 3.70
N SER A 40 -9.70 -14.08 2.70
CA SER A 40 -10.06 -13.53 1.38
C SER A 40 -11.23 -12.56 1.46
N GLN A 41 -12.08 -12.72 2.47
CA GLN A 41 -13.20 -11.85 2.79
C GLN A 41 -13.41 -11.79 4.30
N ILE A 42 -14.03 -10.71 4.78
CA ILE A 42 -14.50 -10.58 6.17
C ILE A 42 -15.98 -10.20 6.14
N GLU A 43 -16.78 -10.90 6.94
CA GLU A 43 -18.21 -10.69 7.08
C GLU A 43 -18.53 -10.03 8.43
N ILE A 44 -19.18 -8.87 8.38
CA ILE A 44 -19.54 -8.05 9.54
C ILE A 44 -21.05 -8.13 9.80
N ILE A 45 -21.43 -8.49 11.02
CA ILE A 45 -22.80 -8.56 11.52
C ILE A 45 -23.23 -7.16 11.99
N LYS A 46 -24.24 -6.60 11.30
CA LYS A 46 -24.84 -5.31 11.62
C LYS A 46 -25.83 -5.40 12.78
N GLU A 47 -26.27 -4.25 13.28
CA GLU A 47 -27.23 -4.22 14.41
C GLU A 47 -28.57 -4.87 14.10
N ASP A 48 -29.02 -4.78 12.85
CA ASP A 48 -30.26 -5.41 12.38
C ASP A 48 -30.10 -6.91 12.09
N GLY A 49 -28.93 -7.49 12.38
CA GLY A 49 -28.59 -8.89 12.11
C GLY A 49 -28.23 -9.18 10.65
N SER A 50 -28.28 -8.18 9.75
CA SER A 50 -27.79 -8.36 8.38
C SER A 50 -26.27 -8.44 8.34
N VAL A 51 -25.72 -9.02 7.27
CA VAL A 51 -24.28 -9.21 7.09
C VAL A 51 -23.80 -8.32 5.94
N ASP A 52 -22.76 -7.51 6.19
CA ASP A 52 -21.97 -6.88 5.13
C ASP A 52 -20.73 -7.72 4.87
N ARG A 53 -20.47 -8.03 3.60
CA ARG A 53 -19.29 -8.79 3.18
C ARG A 53 -18.30 -7.86 2.51
N PHE A 54 -17.06 -7.87 3.02
CA PHE A 54 -15.94 -7.12 2.47
C PHE A 54 -14.95 -8.10 1.83
N GLU A 55 -14.69 -7.92 0.54
CA GLU A 55 -13.64 -8.64 -0.19
C GLU A 55 -12.29 -7.99 0.08
N LYS A 56 -11.24 -8.80 0.27
CA LYS A 56 -9.89 -8.32 0.59
C LYS A 56 -9.37 -7.39 -0.50
N LYS A 57 -8.85 -6.23 -0.09
CA LYS A 57 -8.05 -5.33 -0.92
C LYS A 57 -6.56 -5.50 -0.66
N SER A 58 -6.19 -5.67 0.61
CA SER A 58 -4.82 -5.96 1.04
C SER A 58 -4.82 -6.40 2.49
N ALA A 59 -3.88 -7.27 2.84
CA ALA A 59 -3.48 -7.57 4.19
C ALA A 59 -1.96 -7.46 4.34
N ILE A 60 -1.50 -7.17 5.55
CA ILE A 60 -0.09 -7.16 5.92
C ILE A 60 0.04 -8.02 7.17
N ASP A 61 0.81 -9.09 7.08
CA ASP A 61 1.29 -9.82 8.25
C ASP A 61 2.37 -8.98 8.94
N LEU A 62 2.15 -8.66 10.21
CA LEU A 62 3.06 -7.88 11.04
C LEU A 62 3.94 -8.78 11.92
N GLY A 63 3.84 -10.10 11.75
CA GLY A 63 4.52 -11.12 12.56
C GLY A 63 3.78 -11.42 13.87
N ASN A 64 4.11 -12.54 14.51
CA ASN A 64 3.54 -12.93 15.82
C ASN A 64 2.00 -12.93 15.86
N ASN A 65 1.35 -13.41 14.80
CA ASN A 65 -0.11 -13.41 14.61
C ASN A 65 -0.77 -12.01 14.60
N GLN A 66 0.02 -10.96 14.39
CA GLN A 66 -0.46 -9.60 14.24
C GLN A 66 -0.64 -9.27 12.76
N PHE A 67 -1.66 -8.51 12.42
CA PHE A 67 -1.90 -8.15 11.02
C PHE A 67 -2.74 -6.90 10.87
N SER A 68 -2.65 -6.29 9.70
CA SER A 68 -3.64 -5.32 9.24
C SER A 68 -4.37 -5.85 8.01
N TRP A 69 -5.61 -5.44 7.83
CA TRP A 69 -6.47 -5.90 6.75
C TRP A 69 -7.37 -4.77 6.25
N THR A 70 -7.54 -4.69 4.94
CA THR A 70 -8.44 -3.74 4.29
C THR A 70 -9.30 -4.45 3.25
N GLY A 71 -10.53 -3.99 3.09
CA GLY A 71 -11.46 -4.57 2.13
C GLY A 71 -12.54 -3.62 1.66
N LYS A 72 -13.22 -4.04 0.59
CA LYS A 72 -14.29 -3.29 -0.05
C LYS A 72 -15.54 -4.17 -0.10
N ASN A 73 -16.70 -3.60 0.20
CA ASN A 73 -17.94 -4.35 0.12
C ASN A 73 -18.35 -4.62 -1.34
N GLN A 74 -19.21 -5.61 -1.52
CA GLN A 74 -19.70 -6.01 -2.85
C GLN A 74 -20.50 -4.91 -3.56
N LYS A 75 -21.15 -4.01 -2.81
CA LYS A 75 -21.88 -2.85 -3.35
C LYS A 75 -20.95 -1.76 -3.88
N GLY A 76 -19.65 -1.84 -3.59
CA GLY A 76 -18.65 -0.90 -4.05
C GLY A 76 -18.66 0.46 -3.33
N ASN A 77 -19.55 0.67 -2.35
CA ASN A 77 -19.72 1.91 -1.62
C ASN A 77 -19.14 1.88 -0.19
N GLY A 78 -18.77 0.70 0.31
CA GLY A 78 -18.29 0.53 1.68
C GLY A 78 -16.90 -0.08 1.76
N PHE A 79 -16.19 0.23 2.85
CA PHE A 79 -14.84 -0.21 3.13
C PHE A 79 -14.68 -0.64 4.59
N LEU A 80 -13.79 -1.61 4.80
CA LEU A 80 -13.38 -2.08 6.12
C LEU A 80 -11.86 -1.89 6.23
N THR A 81 -11.41 -1.31 7.33
CA THR A 81 -10.01 -1.32 7.76
C THR A 81 -9.95 -1.89 9.17
N LEU A 82 -8.96 -2.73 9.45
CA LEU A 82 -8.69 -3.17 10.81
C LEU A 82 -7.23 -3.55 11.00
N ALA A 83 -6.79 -3.52 12.25
CA ALA A 83 -5.53 -4.10 12.69
C ALA A 83 -5.74 -4.92 13.96
N VAL A 84 -5.01 -6.02 14.05
CA VAL A 84 -4.96 -6.93 15.19
C VAL A 84 -3.54 -6.94 15.73
N ILE A 85 -3.38 -6.55 17.00
CA ILE A 85 -2.11 -6.50 17.73
C ILE A 85 -2.29 -7.31 19.02
N GLY A 86 -1.63 -8.47 19.10
CA GLY A 86 -1.90 -9.44 20.17
C GLY A 86 -3.35 -9.92 20.09
N GLU A 87 -4.09 -9.74 21.19
CA GLU A 87 -5.52 -10.04 21.24
C GLU A 87 -6.39 -8.82 20.90
N THR A 88 -5.79 -7.64 20.79
CA THR A 88 -6.51 -6.38 20.57
C THR A 88 -6.81 -6.17 19.10
N VAL A 89 -8.05 -5.78 18.79
CA VAL A 89 -8.47 -5.30 17.48
C VAL A 89 -8.89 -3.84 17.54
N ARG A 90 -8.49 -3.07 16.51
CA ARG A 90 -9.03 -1.75 16.18
C ARG A 90 -9.45 -1.75 14.73
N GLY A 91 -10.60 -1.17 14.41
CA GLY A 91 -11.04 -1.09 13.03
C GLY A 91 -12.18 -0.13 12.79
N SER A 92 -12.55 -0.01 11.52
CA SER A 92 -13.55 0.93 11.05
C SER A 92 -14.28 0.37 9.85
N VAL A 93 -15.60 0.57 9.85
CA VAL A 93 -16.47 0.33 8.70
C VAL A 93 -16.95 1.67 8.19
N LEU A 94 -16.59 1.99 6.95
CA LEU A 94 -17.21 3.08 6.19
C LEU A 94 -18.29 2.47 5.31
N SER A 95 -19.56 2.69 5.59
CA SER A 95 -20.67 2.24 4.77
C SER A 95 -21.83 3.21 5.01
N PRO A 96 -21.81 4.41 4.39
CA PRO A 96 -22.81 5.43 4.64
C PRO A 96 -24.24 4.92 4.48
N PRO A 97 -25.17 5.30 5.38
CA PRO A 97 -24.99 6.21 6.52
C PRO A 97 -24.47 5.55 7.82
N SER A 98 -24.16 4.25 7.80
CA SER A 98 -23.83 3.44 8.98
C SER A 98 -22.33 3.32 9.23
N ASN A 99 -21.60 4.44 9.23
CA ASN A 99 -20.17 4.44 9.57
C ASN A 99 -19.97 4.19 11.07
N PHE A 100 -19.06 3.28 11.42
CA PHE A 100 -18.71 3.03 12.81
C PHE A 100 -17.24 2.60 12.95
N GLN A 101 -16.70 2.84 14.13
CA GLN A 101 -15.42 2.30 14.57
C GLN A 101 -15.69 1.20 15.59
N PHE A 102 -14.74 0.28 15.74
CA PHE A 102 -14.80 -0.76 16.74
C PHE A 102 -13.44 -1.02 17.37
N LYS A 103 -13.46 -1.43 18.64
CA LYS A 103 -12.28 -1.81 19.40
C LYS A 103 -12.58 -2.96 20.35
N GLY A 104 -11.57 -3.66 20.83
CA GLY A 104 -11.75 -4.74 21.81
C GLY A 104 -10.85 -5.92 21.46
N ASP A 105 -11.36 -7.14 21.59
CA ASP A 105 -10.71 -8.35 21.10
C ASP A 105 -11.43 -8.92 19.87
N LEU A 106 -11.08 -10.12 19.38
CA LEU A 106 -11.71 -10.72 18.20
C LEU A 106 -13.06 -11.42 18.46
N GLU A 107 -13.48 -11.55 19.71
CA GLU A 107 -14.74 -12.16 20.14
C GLU A 107 -15.74 -11.13 20.69
N GLN A 108 -15.25 -10.00 21.22
CA GLN A 108 -16.06 -8.94 21.81
C GLN A 108 -15.50 -7.57 21.44
N GLN A 109 -16.28 -6.82 20.65
CA GLN A 109 -15.93 -5.47 20.21
C GLN A 109 -16.93 -4.43 20.71
N ASP A 110 -16.41 -3.34 21.28
CA ASP A 110 -17.12 -2.10 21.54
C ASP A 110 -17.28 -1.30 20.25
N ILE A 111 -18.52 -0.97 19.90
CA ILE A 111 -18.85 -0.22 18.67
C ILE A 111 -19.12 1.23 19.01
N SER A 112 -18.44 2.14 18.31
CA SER A 112 -18.68 3.59 18.38
C SER A 112 -19.21 4.07 17.03
N PHE A 113 -20.48 4.46 16.98
CA PHE A 113 -21.04 5.13 15.80
C PHE A 113 -20.44 6.52 15.68
N VAL A 114 -19.91 6.84 14.51
CA VAL A 114 -19.23 8.11 14.27
C VAL A 114 -20.26 9.23 14.31
N LYS A 115 -20.46 9.82 15.49
CA LYS A 115 -21.16 11.08 15.68
C LYS A 115 -20.29 12.00 16.52
N THR A 116 -20.01 13.18 15.98
CA THR A 116 -19.92 14.49 16.67
C THR A 116 -18.57 15.17 17.01
N LYS A 117 -17.38 14.65 16.72
CA LYS A 117 -16.14 15.50 16.78
C LYS A 117 -15.19 15.28 15.60
N SER A 118 -15.64 15.59 14.39
CA SER A 118 -14.72 15.77 13.26
C SER A 118 -14.05 17.12 13.38
N ARG A 119 -12.75 17.15 13.70
CA ARG A 119 -11.97 18.38 13.75
C ARG A 119 -11.40 18.70 12.36
N PRO A 120 -11.44 19.96 11.90
CA PRO A 120 -10.84 20.36 10.62
C PRO A 120 -9.30 20.27 10.67
N CYS A 121 -8.63 20.16 9.54
CA CYS A 121 -7.18 20.32 9.48
C CYS A 121 -6.82 21.80 9.79
N GLY A 122 -5.64 22.02 10.37
CA GLY A 122 -5.15 23.36 10.70
C GLY A 122 -4.70 24.20 9.51
N GLY A 123 -4.83 23.69 8.28
CA GLY A 123 -4.48 24.39 7.05
C GLY A 123 -3.13 23.97 6.48
N CYS A 124 -2.87 24.35 5.23
CA CYS A 124 -1.56 24.13 4.62
C CYS A 124 -0.50 25.08 5.23
N ARG A 125 0.56 24.52 5.83
CA ARG A 125 1.69 25.30 6.35
C ARG A 125 2.83 25.31 5.35
N PHE A 126 3.04 26.45 4.70
CA PHE A 126 4.15 26.64 3.77
C PHE A 126 5.29 27.36 4.47
N ASN A 127 6.51 26.84 4.33
CA ASN A 127 7.69 27.57 4.78
C ASN A 127 7.98 28.70 3.76
N ALA A 128 7.98 29.95 4.22
CA ALA A 128 8.20 31.12 3.38
C ALA A 128 9.56 31.11 2.66
N LYS A 129 10.58 30.43 3.23
CA LYS A 129 11.90 30.24 2.60
C LYS A 129 11.89 29.22 1.45
N SER A 130 10.86 28.37 1.37
CA SER A 130 10.70 27.32 0.36
C SER A 130 9.38 27.47 -0.41
N ALA A 131 8.82 28.68 -0.48
CA ALA A 131 7.59 28.94 -1.25
C ALA A 131 7.83 28.85 -2.77
N TYR A 132 9.09 28.97 -3.21
CA TYR A 132 9.52 28.96 -4.60
C TYR A 132 10.61 27.91 -4.80
N ASP A 133 10.66 27.27 -5.96
CA ASP A 133 11.85 26.51 -6.36
C ASP A 133 13.01 27.50 -6.58
N PRO A 134 14.05 27.50 -5.73
CA PRO A 134 15.17 28.43 -5.87
C PRO A 134 16.10 28.03 -7.02
N ARG A 135 15.90 26.85 -7.63
CA ARG A 135 16.73 26.35 -8.71
C ARG A 135 16.33 27.08 -10.01
N PRO A 136 17.29 27.63 -10.78
CA PRO A 136 16.99 28.01 -12.16
C PRO A 136 16.47 26.77 -12.91
N ARG A 137 15.60 26.91 -13.93
CA ARG A 137 15.04 25.75 -14.67
C ARG A 137 16.10 24.74 -15.19
N SER A 138 17.36 25.15 -15.29
CA SER A 138 18.53 24.32 -15.63
C SER A 138 19.17 23.57 -14.45
N GLY A 139 18.87 23.95 -13.21
CA GLY A 139 19.31 23.31 -11.96
C GLY A 139 18.26 22.39 -11.34
N ALA A 140 17.08 22.23 -11.97
CA ALA A 140 16.15 21.16 -11.65
C ALA A 140 16.94 19.85 -11.68
N GLN A 141 17.01 19.16 -10.54
CA GLN A 141 17.77 17.93 -10.43
C GLN A 141 17.31 16.97 -11.53
N THR A 142 18.23 16.66 -12.45
CA THR A 142 17.91 15.88 -13.63
C THR A 142 17.30 14.55 -13.23
N LYS A 143 16.30 14.15 -14.01
CA LYS A 143 15.52 12.88 -14.06
C LYS A 143 16.34 11.56 -14.01
N HIS A 144 17.63 11.60 -13.67
CA HIS A 144 18.59 10.52 -13.85
C HIS A 144 19.12 9.83 -12.57
N SER A 145 18.87 10.34 -11.36
CA SER A 145 19.08 9.57 -10.11
C SER A 145 17.93 8.61 -9.77
N TRP A 146 16.91 8.53 -10.63
CA TRP A 146 15.59 7.93 -10.35
C TRP A 146 15.52 6.42 -10.57
N ARG A 147 16.63 5.79 -10.98
CA ARG A 147 16.67 4.33 -11.18
C ARG A 147 16.87 3.55 -9.88
N ASP A 148 17.16 4.23 -8.76
CA ASP A 148 17.46 3.57 -7.48
C ASP A 148 16.42 3.82 -6.37
N ALA A 149 15.40 4.65 -6.62
CA ALA A 149 14.37 4.98 -5.63
C ALA A 149 13.54 3.75 -5.21
N ASP A 150 13.15 3.68 -3.93
CA ASP A 150 12.07 2.80 -3.43
C ASP A 150 10.68 3.14 -4.04
N ALA A 151 10.64 4.08 -4.99
CA ALA A 151 9.60 4.40 -5.98
C ALA A 151 8.16 4.50 -5.44
N GLY A 152 8.00 4.72 -4.14
CA GLY A 152 6.69 4.77 -3.49
C GLY A 152 6.62 4.14 -2.09
N LEU A 153 7.64 3.42 -1.62
CA LEU A 153 7.69 2.99 -0.21
C LEU A 153 8.12 4.16 0.67
N ILE A 154 7.26 4.62 1.58
CA ILE A 154 7.53 5.75 2.48
C ILE A 154 7.66 5.20 3.90
N ASP A 155 8.85 5.38 4.50
CA ASP A 155 9.11 4.95 5.86
C ASP A 155 8.58 5.97 6.88
N LEU A 156 7.71 5.49 7.78
CA LEU A 156 7.02 6.30 8.79
C LEU A 156 7.53 5.98 10.19
N LEU A 157 7.91 7.03 10.92
CA LEU A 157 8.05 6.99 12.37
C LEU A 157 6.88 7.71 13.01
N VAL A 158 6.22 7.08 13.98
CA VAL A 158 5.17 7.71 14.79
C VAL A 158 5.69 7.99 16.19
N VAL A 159 5.60 9.24 16.63
CA VAL A 159 5.87 9.63 18.01
C VAL A 159 4.56 9.61 18.77
N SER A 160 4.46 8.77 19.79
CA SER A 160 3.28 8.63 20.64
C SER A 160 3.60 9.06 22.07
N PRO A 161 3.13 10.23 22.50
CA PRO A 161 3.20 10.65 23.89
C PRO A 161 2.50 9.69 24.86
N LEU A 162 3.03 9.51 26.06
CA LEU A 162 2.36 8.73 27.14
C LEU A 162 0.93 9.22 27.41
N ALA A 163 0.66 10.52 27.26
CA ALA A 163 -0.68 11.08 27.39
C ALA A 163 -1.66 10.52 26.35
N VAL A 164 -1.20 10.26 25.11
CA VAL A 164 -2.01 9.63 24.05
C VAL A 164 -2.27 8.18 24.38
N GLN A 165 -1.25 7.42 24.80
CA GLN A 165 -1.41 6.03 25.21
C GLN A 165 -2.43 5.89 26.34
N ASN A 166 -2.35 6.77 27.36
CA ASN A 166 -3.31 6.80 28.47
C ASN A 166 -4.74 7.13 28.00
N ALA A 167 -4.88 8.01 27.00
CA ALA A 167 -6.19 8.35 26.43
C ALA A 167 -6.79 7.21 25.59
N ILE A 168 -5.93 6.47 24.88
CA ILE A 168 -6.33 5.33 24.05
C ILE A 168 -6.76 4.14 24.92
N GLY A 169 -5.98 3.85 25.96
CA GLY A 169 -6.24 2.81 26.96
C GLY A 169 -5.02 1.94 27.27
N SER A 170 -4.36 1.41 26.24
CA SER A 170 -3.16 0.57 26.39
C SER A 170 -2.13 0.77 25.27
N ARG A 171 -0.96 0.15 25.41
CA ARG A 171 0.07 0.11 24.37
C ARG A 171 -0.41 -0.63 23.13
N GLU A 172 -1.05 -1.77 23.33
CA GLU A 172 -1.55 -2.65 22.27
C GLU A 172 -2.67 -1.97 21.49
N GLU A 173 -3.59 -1.27 22.18
CA GLU A 173 -4.63 -0.47 21.54
C GLU A 173 -4.04 0.70 20.74
N MET A 174 -3.00 1.35 21.25
CA MET A 174 -2.30 2.42 20.54
C MET A 174 -1.63 1.89 19.26
N LEU A 175 -0.92 0.78 19.35
CA LEU A 175 -0.29 0.15 18.18
C LEU A 175 -1.33 -0.34 17.16
N ALA A 176 -2.46 -0.87 17.63
CA ALA A 176 -3.56 -1.29 16.76
C ALA A 176 -4.21 -0.10 16.05
N GLU A 177 -4.41 1.03 16.74
CA GLU A 177 -4.95 2.26 16.14
C GLU A 177 -4.00 2.83 15.07
N ILE A 178 -2.70 2.93 15.38
CA ILE A 178 -1.68 3.38 14.43
C ILE A 178 -1.63 2.45 13.21
N SER A 179 -1.63 1.13 13.43
CA SER A 179 -1.58 0.14 12.34
C SER A 179 -2.85 0.17 11.48
N ASN A 180 -4.03 0.34 12.08
CA ASN A 180 -5.29 0.53 11.36
C ASN A 180 -5.27 1.82 10.52
N ALA A 181 -4.70 2.91 11.04
CA ALA A 181 -4.58 4.17 10.31
C ALA A 181 -3.59 4.08 9.14
N VAL A 182 -2.45 3.40 9.33
CA VAL A 182 -1.50 3.10 8.24
C VAL A 182 -2.17 2.25 7.15
N ALA A 183 -2.94 1.23 7.54
CA ALA A 183 -3.72 0.43 6.60
C ALA A 183 -4.76 1.29 5.85
N GLY A 184 -5.45 2.21 6.54
CA GLY A 184 -6.37 3.16 5.94
C GLY A 184 -5.71 4.15 4.97
N ALA A 185 -4.51 4.64 5.27
CA ALA A 185 -3.74 5.48 4.37
C ALA A 185 -3.32 4.72 3.10
N ASN A 186 -2.84 3.49 3.26
CA ASN A 186 -2.50 2.60 2.14
C ASN A 186 -3.73 2.25 1.28
N LEU A 187 -4.90 2.09 1.90
CA LEU A 187 -6.16 1.96 1.17
C LEU A 187 -6.46 3.21 0.34
N CYS A 188 -6.24 4.41 0.88
CA CYS A 188 -6.42 5.66 0.14
C CYS A 188 -5.50 5.75 -1.09
N PHE A 189 -4.22 5.40 -0.97
CA PHE A 189 -3.30 5.37 -2.11
C PHE A 189 -3.74 4.36 -3.18
N ARG A 190 -4.05 3.13 -2.77
CA ARG A 190 -4.46 2.04 -3.66
C ARG A 190 -5.74 2.34 -4.42
N ASN A 191 -6.77 2.83 -3.71
CA ASN A 191 -8.03 3.26 -4.30
C ASN A 191 -7.85 4.41 -5.31
N SER A 192 -6.81 5.22 -5.13
CA SER A 192 -6.48 6.35 -6.01
C SER A 192 -5.53 5.97 -7.15
N GLN A 193 -5.25 4.67 -7.34
CA GLN A 193 -4.33 4.12 -8.35
C GLN A 193 -2.89 4.63 -8.22
N LEU A 194 -2.41 4.82 -6.98
CA LEU A 194 -1.05 5.24 -6.69
C LEU A 194 -0.20 4.05 -6.28
N GLN A 195 1.01 3.97 -6.82
CA GLN A 195 2.03 3.00 -6.44
C GLN A 195 2.79 3.52 -5.21
N ILE A 196 2.08 3.76 -4.11
CA ILE A 196 2.62 4.30 -2.86
C ILE A 196 2.19 3.38 -1.71
N GLN A 197 3.13 3.08 -0.81
CA GLN A 197 2.92 2.30 0.38
C GLN A 197 3.63 2.96 1.56
N LEU A 198 2.87 3.30 2.59
CA LEU A 198 3.37 3.73 3.89
C LEU A 198 3.77 2.50 4.71
N ARG A 199 5.00 2.48 5.21
CA ARG A 199 5.55 1.43 6.08
C ARG A 199 5.91 2.00 7.43
N LEU A 200 5.27 1.50 8.48
CA LEU A 200 5.61 1.88 9.85
C LEU A 200 6.93 1.22 10.24
N VAL A 201 8.00 2.01 10.38
CA VAL A 201 9.33 1.51 10.76
C VAL A 201 9.60 1.63 12.24
N HIS A 202 8.95 2.56 12.94
CA HIS A 202 9.09 2.71 14.38
C HIS A 202 7.91 3.45 15.02
N VAL A 203 7.59 3.07 16.26
CA VAL A 203 6.72 3.85 17.16
C VAL A 203 7.54 4.21 18.39
N TYR A 204 7.75 5.50 18.61
CA TYR A 204 8.50 6.02 19.74
C TYR A 204 7.55 6.50 20.83
N GLU A 205 7.62 5.89 22.01
CA GLU A 205 6.89 6.33 23.20
C GLU A 205 7.63 7.48 23.89
N SER A 206 7.09 8.69 23.77
CA SER A 206 7.71 9.91 24.31
C SER A 206 7.05 10.35 25.63
N SER A 207 7.82 11.01 26.49
CA SER A 207 7.31 11.71 27.67
C SER A 207 6.77 13.12 27.36
N TYR A 208 6.82 13.55 26.09
CA TYR A 208 6.27 14.82 25.64
C TYR A 208 4.82 15.00 26.08
N SER A 209 4.43 16.23 26.40
CA SER A 209 3.05 16.56 26.77
C SER A 209 2.45 17.42 25.66
N PRO A 210 1.52 16.88 24.84
CA PRO A 210 0.83 17.65 23.82
C PRO A 210 0.18 18.90 24.40
N THR A 211 0.30 20.02 23.68
CA THR A 211 -0.14 21.33 24.17
C THR A 211 -1.60 21.63 23.86
N SER A 212 -2.25 20.76 23.08
CA SER A 212 -3.54 21.01 22.40
C SER A 212 -3.50 22.13 21.35
N ASN A 213 -2.34 22.75 21.12
CA ASN A 213 -2.10 23.69 20.04
C ASN A 213 -1.18 23.03 19.01
N LEU A 214 -1.74 22.58 17.89
CA LEU A 214 -0.98 21.83 16.89
C LEU A 214 0.11 22.66 16.20
N ASP A 215 0.00 23.99 16.15
CA ASP A 215 1.07 24.85 15.63
C ASP A 215 2.33 24.76 16.51
N VAL A 216 2.14 24.80 17.83
CA VAL A 216 3.25 24.67 18.80
C VAL A 216 3.82 23.26 18.79
N ASP A 217 2.96 22.24 18.75
CA ASP A 217 3.40 20.85 18.72
C ASP A 217 4.16 20.52 17.42
N LEU A 218 3.74 21.07 16.27
CA LEU A 218 4.44 20.89 14.99
C LEU A 218 5.78 21.62 14.96
N GLU A 219 5.84 22.86 15.48
CA GLU A 219 7.09 23.62 15.59
C GLU A 219 8.12 22.87 16.43
N ARG A 220 7.72 22.37 17.60
CA ARG A 220 8.56 21.57 18.50
C ARG A 220 9.00 20.25 17.89
N LEU A 221 8.15 19.60 17.11
CA LEU A 221 8.53 18.37 16.39
C LEU A 221 9.55 18.65 15.27
N THR A 222 9.49 19.84 14.66
CA THR A 222 10.29 20.18 13.47
C THR A 222 11.67 20.74 13.84
N ASN A 223 11.77 21.51 14.93
CA ASN A 223 13.00 22.17 15.35
C ASN A 223 13.94 21.20 16.08
N LYS A 224 15.21 21.17 15.67
CA LYS A 224 16.19 20.18 16.17
C LYS A 224 16.79 20.45 17.56
N ASN A 225 16.66 21.67 18.07
CA ASN A 225 17.39 22.11 19.26
C ASN A 225 16.59 23.17 20.06
N ASP A 226 15.29 22.94 20.23
CA ASP A 226 14.44 23.86 21.01
C ASP A 226 14.12 23.33 22.42
N GLY A 227 14.68 22.17 22.77
CA GLY A 227 14.49 21.52 24.06
C GLY A 227 13.25 20.63 24.13
N HIS A 228 12.54 20.44 23.01
CA HIS A 228 11.39 19.57 22.91
C HIS A 228 11.57 18.58 21.75
N LEU A 229 11.37 17.28 22.03
CA LEU A 229 11.40 16.23 21.00
C LEU A 229 12.70 16.17 20.15
N ASP A 230 13.78 16.84 20.58
CA ASP A 230 15.06 16.91 19.86
C ASP A 230 15.60 15.48 19.56
N GLU A 231 15.34 14.52 20.44
CA GLU A 231 15.72 13.12 20.29
C GLU A 231 15.07 12.43 19.07
N VAL A 232 13.90 12.91 18.63
CA VAL A 232 13.14 12.35 17.51
C VAL A 232 13.94 12.42 16.21
N HIS A 233 14.78 13.46 16.02
CA HIS A 233 15.62 13.56 14.83
C HIS A 233 16.68 12.45 14.77
N THR A 234 17.25 12.09 15.93
CA THR A 234 18.20 10.96 16.02
C THR A 234 17.49 9.64 15.73
N LEU A 235 16.30 9.45 16.29
CA LEU A 235 15.48 8.26 16.03
C LEU A 235 15.05 8.17 14.55
N ARG A 236 14.69 9.30 13.94
CA ARG A 236 14.34 9.38 12.53
C ARG A 236 15.49 8.91 11.64
N ASP A 237 16.72 9.32 11.94
CA ASP A 237 17.92 8.86 11.23
C ASP A 237 18.24 7.38 11.54
N GLN A 238 18.07 6.96 12.80
CA GLN A 238 18.32 5.59 13.25
C GLN A 238 17.41 4.56 12.55
N TYR A 239 16.13 4.90 12.38
CA TYR A 239 15.14 4.01 11.76
C TYR A 239 14.91 4.32 10.27
N GLY A 240 15.57 5.34 9.72
CA GLY A 240 15.49 5.72 8.31
C GLY A 240 14.12 6.25 7.89
N ALA A 241 13.41 6.96 8.78
CA ALA A 241 12.05 7.40 8.51
C ALA A 241 11.99 8.65 7.62
N ASP A 242 11.35 8.51 6.46
CA ASP A 242 11.09 9.59 5.52
C ASP A 242 10.13 10.63 6.10
N VAL A 243 9.10 10.20 6.82
CA VAL A 243 8.09 11.09 7.43
C VAL A 243 7.98 10.77 8.92
N VAL A 244 7.75 11.82 9.73
CA VAL A 244 7.47 11.68 11.16
C VAL A 244 6.11 12.27 11.50
N THR A 245 5.28 11.50 12.19
CA THR A 245 3.98 11.93 12.71
C THR A 245 3.98 11.94 14.24
N LEU A 246 3.67 13.07 14.87
CA LEU A 246 3.40 13.16 16.30
C LEU A 246 1.91 12.97 16.57
N LEU A 247 1.58 12.17 17.58
CA LEU A 247 0.21 12.06 18.08
C LEU A 247 -0.08 13.08 19.16
N SER A 248 -1.29 13.63 19.13
CA SER A 248 -1.84 14.55 20.13
C SER A 248 -3.15 14.00 20.71
N THR A 249 -3.50 14.42 21.92
CA THR A 249 -4.69 13.95 22.66
C THR A 249 -5.98 14.64 22.21
N ASP A 250 -5.98 15.98 22.19
CA ASP A 250 -7.11 16.78 21.76
C ASP A 250 -6.63 18.16 21.28
N SER A 251 -7.38 18.77 20.36
CA SER A 251 -7.17 20.11 19.84
C SER A 251 -8.47 20.60 19.16
N ASP A 252 -8.51 21.89 18.80
CA ASP A 252 -9.55 22.43 17.91
C ASP A 252 -9.34 21.99 16.44
N MET A 253 -8.14 21.49 16.12
CA MET A 253 -7.76 20.94 14.82
C MET A 253 -7.57 19.41 14.90
N GLY A 254 -7.76 18.74 13.79
CA GLY A 254 -7.59 17.30 13.64
C GLY A 254 -6.16 16.88 13.36
N GLY A 255 -5.45 17.71 12.63
CA GLY A 255 -4.07 17.51 12.23
C GLY A 255 -3.49 18.79 11.65
N LEU A 256 -2.16 18.80 11.53
CA LEU A 256 -1.40 19.88 10.92
C LEU A 256 -0.10 19.35 10.33
N ALA A 257 0.24 19.82 9.13
CA ALA A 257 1.43 19.40 8.42
C ALA A 257 2.09 20.56 7.67
N ASN A 258 3.41 20.49 7.56
CA ASN A 258 4.14 21.26 6.57
C ASN A 258 3.76 20.77 5.16
N THR A 259 3.59 21.69 4.21
CA THR A 259 3.12 21.38 2.86
C THR A 259 4.21 21.56 1.82
N LEU A 260 4.47 20.52 1.04
CA LEU A 260 5.42 20.55 -0.08
C LEU A 260 4.85 21.39 -1.24
N SER A 261 5.56 22.42 -1.67
CA SER A 261 5.11 23.34 -2.72
C SER A 261 5.64 22.97 -4.12
N TYR A 262 6.77 22.27 -4.19
CA TYR A 262 7.40 21.79 -5.42
C TYR A 262 8.28 20.56 -5.12
N PRO A 263 8.63 19.74 -6.13
CA PRO A 263 9.39 18.51 -5.89
C PRO A 263 10.84 18.80 -5.42
N SER A 264 11.19 18.40 -4.19
CA SER A 264 12.45 18.76 -3.54
C SER A 264 12.89 17.73 -2.48
N LEU A 265 14.15 17.29 -2.56
CA LEU A 265 14.77 16.47 -1.50
C LEU A 265 15.01 17.26 -0.22
N SER A 266 15.26 18.57 -0.31
CA SER A 266 15.48 19.42 0.87
C SER A 266 14.23 19.59 1.75
N PHE A 267 13.05 19.18 1.27
CA PHE A 267 11.86 19.16 2.10
C PHE A 267 11.94 18.12 3.23
N GLU A 268 12.94 17.24 3.23
CA GLU A 268 13.17 16.29 4.33
C GLU A 268 13.23 16.99 5.70
N GLU A 269 13.75 18.22 5.77
CA GLU A 269 13.81 19.06 6.97
C GLU A 269 12.43 19.48 7.50
N SER A 270 11.38 19.38 6.68
CA SER A 270 10.01 19.79 6.99
C SER A 270 9.01 18.64 6.89
N ALA A 271 9.41 17.41 6.57
CA ALA A 271 8.51 16.26 6.43
C ALA A 271 8.02 15.70 7.78
N PHE A 272 7.27 16.55 8.48
CA PHE A 272 6.71 16.36 9.80
C PHE A 272 5.22 16.72 9.78
N ASN A 273 4.43 16.02 10.59
CA ASN A 273 3.03 16.35 10.84
C ASN A 273 2.58 15.95 12.25
N VAL A 274 1.46 16.50 12.69
CA VAL A 274 0.81 16.19 13.97
C VAL A 274 -0.62 15.75 13.71
N CYS A 275 -1.08 14.70 14.38
CA CYS A 275 -2.43 14.14 14.26
C CYS A 275 -3.08 13.97 15.64
N VAL A 276 -4.34 14.36 15.79
CA VAL A 276 -5.16 13.96 16.94
C VAL A 276 -5.55 12.49 16.77
N TRP A 277 -5.24 11.68 17.79
CA TRP A 277 -5.27 10.22 17.66
C TRP A 277 -6.68 9.67 17.38
N ASP A 278 -7.74 10.28 17.92
CA ASP A 278 -9.11 9.75 17.86
C ASP A 278 -9.77 9.87 16.47
N GLN A 279 -9.09 10.49 15.51
CA GLN A 279 -9.50 10.62 14.11
C GLN A 279 -8.36 10.34 13.11
N ILE A 280 -7.29 9.68 13.57
CA ILE A 280 -6.11 9.38 12.75
C ILE A 280 -6.45 8.43 11.59
N GLY A 281 -7.30 7.43 11.86
CA GLY A 281 -7.86 6.51 10.88
C GLY A 281 -9.23 6.96 10.32
N ALA A 282 -9.95 6.01 9.73
CA ALA A 282 -11.28 6.24 9.20
C ALA A 282 -12.28 6.72 10.28
N PRO A 283 -13.28 7.54 9.92
CA PRO A 283 -13.62 7.97 8.56
C PRO A 283 -12.91 9.26 8.11
N VAL A 284 -12.12 9.90 8.98
CA VAL A 284 -11.47 11.17 8.67
C VAL A 284 -10.15 10.98 7.92
N PHE A 285 -9.41 9.91 8.25
CA PHE A 285 -8.10 9.57 7.69
C PHE A 285 -7.06 10.69 7.88
N THR A 286 -6.99 11.27 9.09
CA THR A 286 -6.10 12.41 9.34
C THR A 286 -4.65 12.10 9.01
N LEU A 287 -4.15 10.87 9.29
CA LEU A 287 -2.80 10.48 8.88
C LEU A 287 -2.56 10.60 7.37
N ALA A 288 -3.50 10.09 6.57
CA ALA A 288 -3.40 10.17 5.10
C ALA A 288 -3.51 11.62 4.61
N HIS A 289 -4.36 12.41 5.25
CA HIS A 289 -4.55 13.83 4.95
C HIS A 289 -3.25 14.62 5.18
N GLU A 290 -2.64 14.48 6.36
CA GLU A 290 -1.45 15.24 6.75
C GLU A 290 -0.21 14.78 5.97
N ILE A 291 -0.04 13.49 5.70
CA ILE A 291 0.98 12.99 4.77
C ILE A 291 0.72 13.52 3.36
N GLY A 292 -0.55 13.63 2.95
CA GLY A 292 -0.95 14.29 1.72
C GLY A 292 -0.36 15.70 1.61
N HIS A 293 -0.44 16.51 2.67
CA HIS A 293 0.22 17.81 2.71
C HIS A 293 1.75 17.72 2.61
N ASN A 294 2.39 16.83 3.39
CA ASN A 294 3.84 16.61 3.26
C ASN A 294 4.26 16.22 1.81
N MET A 295 3.33 15.68 1.02
CA MET A 295 3.52 15.30 -0.37
C MET A 295 2.96 16.30 -1.40
N GLY A 296 2.43 17.44 -0.94
CA GLY A 296 2.03 18.58 -1.78
C GLY A 296 0.56 18.61 -2.20
N CYS A 297 -0.28 17.80 -1.58
CA CYS A 297 -1.73 17.94 -1.70
C CYS A 297 -2.23 19.21 -1.01
N LEU A 298 -3.22 19.84 -1.62
CA LEU A 298 -4.01 20.93 -1.09
C LEU A 298 -5.44 20.46 -0.83
N HIS A 299 -6.16 21.26 -0.04
CA HIS A 299 -7.57 21.04 0.24
C HIS A 299 -8.46 21.13 -1.00
N ASN A 300 -9.78 21.04 -0.84
CA ASN A 300 -10.70 21.37 -1.92
C ASN A 300 -10.62 22.85 -2.30
N ARG A 301 -10.84 23.14 -3.57
CA ARG A 301 -10.66 24.48 -4.15
C ARG A 301 -11.52 25.55 -3.50
N GLU A 302 -12.76 25.20 -3.12
CA GLU A 302 -13.68 26.18 -2.54
C GLU A 302 -13.30 26.59 -1.11
N ASP A 303 -12.41 25.83 -0.44
CA ASP A 303 -11.90 26.16 0.89
C ASP A 303 -10.42 26.59 0.87
N ALA A 304 -9.79 26.63 -0.30
CA ALA A 304 -8.45 27.20 -0.43
C ALA A 304 -8.53 28.70 -0.10
N SER A 305 -8.33 29.02 1.18
CA SER A 305 -8.45 30.34 1.79
C SER A 305 -7.51 31.39 1.19
N ASP A 306 -6.66 31.01 0.24
CA ASP A 306 -5.93 31.94 -0.58
C ASP A 306 -5.49 31.32 -1.92
N SER A 307 -6.36 31.39 -2.94
CA SER A 307 -5.97 31.08 -4.32
C SER A 307 -4.75 31.89 -4.81
N SER A 308 -4.43 33.02 -4.17
CA SER A 308 -3.22 33.79 -4.45
C SER A 308 -1.95 33.13 -3.91
N LYS A 309 -2.00 32.40 -2.77
CA LYS A 309 -0.86 31.66 -2.22
C LYS A 309 -0.59 30.38 -3.01
N SER A 310 -1.64 29.66 -3.42
CA SER A 310 -1.45 28.46 -4.24
C SER A 310 -0.98 28.76 -5.66
N SER A 311 -1.29 29.94 -6.20
CA SER A 311 -0.88 30.33 -7.56
C SER A 311 0.64 30.34 -7.79
N SER A 312 1.43 30.47 -6.72
CA SER A 312 2.90 30.41 -6.76
C SER A 312 3.51 29.01 -6.64
N TYR A 313 2.70 27.97 -6.41
CA TYR A 313 3.18 26.59 -6.21
C TYR A 313 3.09 25.77 -7.49
N ASP A 314 4.08 24.90 -7.74
CA ASP A 314 4.10 24.02 -8.92
C ASP A 314 2.89 23.09 -8.98
N TYR A 315 2.34 22.75 -7.82
CA TYR A 315 1.15 21.90 -7.67
C TYR A 315 -0.17 22.68 -7.61
N GLY A 316 -0.12 24.00 -7.41
CA GLY A 316 -1.26 24.83 -7.02
C GLY A 316 -2.32 25.03 -8.09
N ALA A 317 -2.10 24.54 -9.31
CA ALA A 317 -3.13 24.50 -10.36
C ALA A 317 -4.09 23.29 -10.21
N PHE A 318 -3.59 22.15 -9.72
CA PHE A 318 -4.29 20.86 -9.86
C PHE A 318 -4.38 20.03 -8.57
N ALA A 319 -3.57 20.28 -7.55
CA ALA A 319 -3.45 19.39 -6.40
C ALA A 319 -4.57 19.58 -5.35
N TYR A 320 -5.83 19.71 -5.76
CA TYR A 320 -6.95 19.95 -4.84
C TYR A 320 -7.80 18.70 -4.60
N GLY A 321 -8.32 18.57 -3.39
CA GLY A 321 -9.38 17.60 -3.05
C GLY A 321 -10.70 17.92 -3.76
N LYS A 322 -11.60 16.94 -3.89
CA LYS A 322 -12.91 17.10 -4.54
C LYS A 322 -14.06 16.84 -3.59
N ARG A 323 -15.14 17.60 -3.80
CA ARG A 323 -16.46 17.39 -3.20
C ARG A 323 -17.53 17.30 -4.28
N TRP A 324 -18.58 16.53 -4.04
CA TRP A 324 -19.72 16.42 -4.96
C TRP A 324 -20.97 15.91 -4.23
N TYR A 325 -22.11 16.05 -4.89
CA TYR A 325 -23.36 15.43 -4.46
C TYR A 325 -23.70 14.24 -5.36
N LEU A 326 -24.23 13.18 -4.76
CA LEU A 326 -24.81 12.05 -5.46
C LEU A 326 -26.08 11.63 -4.71
N ASN A 327 -27.21 11.61 -5.41
CA ASN A 327 -28.52 11.23 -4.85
C ASN A 327 -28.92 12.00 -3.57
N GLY A 328 -28.53 13.28 -3.47
CA GLY A 328 -28.84 14.13 -2.31
C GLY A 328 -27.85 14.00 -1.15
N GLU A 329 -26.88 13.09 -1.22
CA GLU A 329 -25.82 12.94 -0.23
C GLU A 329 -24.52 13.61 -0.70
N GLY A 330 -23.83 14.31 0.21
CA GLY A 330 -22.55 14.95 -0.08
C GLY A 330 -21.38 14.01 0.21
N TYR A 331 -20.47 13.90 -0.76
CA TYR A 331 -19.26 13.09 -0.71
C TYR A 331 -18.02 13.96 -0.84
N ARG A 332 -16.91 13.50 -0.25
CA ARG A 332 -15.62 14.18 -0.31
C ARG A 332 -14.44 13.21 -0.32
N THR A 333 -13.39 13.56 -1.07
CA THR A 333 -12.08 12.90 -1.00
C THR A 333 -11.34 13.25 0.29
N VAL A 334 -10.30 12.50 0.64
CA VAL A 334 -9.55 12.65 1.90
C VAL A 334 -9.03 14.08 2.16
N MET A 335 -8.62 14.81 1.13
CA MET A 335 -8.11 16.19 1.27
C MET A 335 -9.21 17.26 1.35
N ALA A 336 -10.47 16.92 1.15
CA ALA A 336 -11.55 17.89 1.09
C ALA A 336 -12.27 18.01 2.44
N TYR A 337 -12.72 19.21 2.81
CA TYR A 337 -13.44 19.44 4.06
C TYR A 337 -14.94 19.20 3.97
N ASN A 338 -15.53 18.90 5.12
CA ASN A 338 -16.96 19.12 5.33
C ASN A 338 -17.15 20.62 5.60
N ASP A 339 -17.95 21.33 4.81
CA ASP A 339 -18.22 22.74 5.11
C ASP A 339 -19.41 22.85 6.07
N SER A 340 -19.50 23.98 6.79
CA SER A 340 -20.52 24.19 7.82
C SER A 340 -21.92 24.49 7.26
N GLY A 341 -22.10 24.53 5.93
CA GLY A 341 -23.37 24.90 5.28
C GLY A 341 -23.92 23.90 4.26
N LYS A 342 -23.13 22.88 3.87
CA LYS A 342 -23.40 21.84 2.89
C LYS A 342 -22.82 20.53 3.43
N SER A 343 -23.72 19.61 3.77
CA SER A 343 -23.39 18.31 4.36
C SER A 343 -22.62 17.40 3.40
N PHE A 344 -21.27 17.45 3.44
CA PHE A 344 -20.35 16.50 2.79
C PHE A 344 -19.83 15.48 3.81
N ASP A 345 -20.76 14.84 4.51
CA ASP A 345 -20.46 13.96 5.65
C ASP A 345 -19.77 12.66 5.22
N ASN A 346 -19.91 12.27 3.95
CA ASN A 346 -19.34 11.03 3.40
C ASN A 346 -17.91 11.24 2.90
N SER A 347 -16.95 11.15 3.82
CA SER A 347 -15.54 11.00 3.49
C SER A 347 -15.28 9.61 2.90
N ILE A 348 -14.63 9.56 1.73
CA ILE A 348 -14.26 8.31 1.07
C ILE A 348 -12.74 8.10 1.10
N PRO A 349 -12.24 6.86 1.16
CA PRO A 349 -10.80 6.56 1.19
C PRO A 349 -10.16 6.70 -0.19
N TYR A 350 -10.19 7.92 -0.74
CA TYR A 350 -9.63 8.30 -2.04
C TYR A 350 -9.02 9.70 -1.94
N PHE A 351 -7.83 9.86 -2.52
CA PHE A 351 -7.36 11.15 -3.02
C PHE A 351 -8.07 11.46 -4.34
N SER A 352 -8.21 12.75 -4.69
CA SER A 352 -8.80 13.12 -5.97
C SER A 352 -7.95 12.63 -7.14
N ASN A 353 -8.59 11.97 -8.10
CA ASN A 353 -7.97 11.48 -9.32
C ASN A 353 -9.00 11.51 -10.47
N PRO A 354 -8.77 12.26 -11.56
CA PRO A 354 -9.72 12.37 -12.67
C PRO A 354 -9.91 11.08 -13.51
N SER A 355 -9.07 10.07 -13.29
CA SER A 355 -9.13 8.75 -13.93
C SER A 355 -9.85 7.70 -13.09
N VAL A 356 -10.12 8.00 -11.81
CA VAL A 356 -10.77 7.07 -10.87
C VAL A 356 -12.20 7.53 -10.60
N SER A 357 -13.14 6.60 -10.50
CA SER A 357 -14.53 6.88 -10.14
C SER A 357 -14.95 6.17 -8.86
N TYR A 358 -15.79 6.83 -8.07
CA TYR A 358 -16.51 6.26 -6.94
C TYR A 358 -18.01 6.40 -7.21
N LEU A 359 -18.73 5.28 -7.23
CA LEU A 359 -20.16 5.21 -7.56
C LEU A 359 -20.52 5.93 -8.87
N GLY A 360 -19.68 5.75 -9.89
CA GLY A 360 -19.87 6.35 -11.23
C GLY A 360 -19.47 7.82 -11.35
N VAL A 361 -19.09 8.49 -10.25
CA VAL A 361 -18.61 9.87 -10.27
C VAL A 361 -17.08 9.89 -10.17
N LYS A 362 -16.41 10.59 -11.08
CA LYS A 362 -14.95 10.78 -11.02
C LYS A 362 -14.55 11.42 -9.69
N THR A 363 -13.55 10.87 -9.00
CA THR A 363 -13.07 11.39 -7.71
C THR A 363 -12.23 12.66 -7.88
N GLY A 364 -11.81 12.98 -9.10
CA GLY A 364 -11.13 14.23 -9.47
C GLY A 364 -11.70 14.90 -10.72
N ASN A 365 -11.10 16.02 -11.10
CA ASN A 365 -11.40 16.78 -12.33
C ASN A 365 -10.09 17.10 -13.05
N SER A 366 -10.09 16.98 -14.37
CA SER A 366 -8.86 17.11 -15.17
C SER A 366 -8.25 18.51 -15.03
N GLY A 367 -6.96 18.55 -14.70
CA GLY A 367 -6.19 19.80 -14.56
C GLY A 367 -6.48 20.60 -13.29
N THR A 368 -7.29 20.07 -12.37
CA THR A 368 -7.99 20.91 -11.41
C THR A 368 -8.11 20.23 -10.04
N GLU A 369 -8.78 19.08 -9.90
CA GLU A 369 -8.81 18.27 -8.66
C GLU A 369 -8.11 16.94 -8.93
N ASP A 370 -6.80 16.89 -8.68
CA ASP A 370 -5.91 15.78 -9.00
C ASP A 370 -4.76 15.69 -7.97
N ASN A 371 -5.10 15.39 -6.71
CA ASN A 371 -4.13 15.09 -5.67
C ASN A 371 -3.24 13.90 -6.07
N ALA A 372 -3.79 12.91 -6.77
CA ALA A 372 -3.04 11.75 -7.21
C ALA A 372 -1.84 12.13 -8.09
N LYS A 373 -1.98 13.11 -8.98
CA LYS A 373 -0.84 13.62 -9.75
C LYS A 373 0.23 14.25 -8.87
N ALA A 374 -0.14 15.00 -7.83
CA ALA A 374 0.83 15.61 -6.92
C ALA A 374 1.60 14.53 -6.16
N LEU A 375 0.88 13.56 -5.59
CA LEU A 375 1.43 12.41 -4.88
C LEU A 375 2.36 11.58 -5.76
N GLY A 376 1.99 11.32 -7.02
CA GLY A 376 2.83 10.56 -7.95
C GLY A 376 4.09 11.30 -8.39
N ILE A 377 4.07 12.64 -8.47
CA ILE A 377 5.26 13.45 -8.77
C ILE A 377 6.19 13.50 -7.56
N SER A 378 5.63 13.64 -6.36
CA SER A 378 6.40 13.85 -5.14
C SER A 378 6.90 12.54 -4.52
N SER A 379 6.19 11.42 -4.68
CA SER A 379 6.52 10.16 -4.00
C SER A 379 7.98 9.75 -4.10
N PRO A 380 8.68 9.85 -5.25
CA PRO A 380 10.06 9.39 -5.29
C PRO A 380 11.06 10.43 -4.75
N TYR A 381 10.62 11.64 -4.41
CA TYR A 381 11.40 12.56 -3.57
C TYR A 381 11.26 12.19 -2.09
N ILE A 382 10.02 11.98 -1.64
CA ILE A 382 9.73 11.69 -0.23
C ILE A 382 10.33 10.35 0.19
N SER A 383 10.17 9.29 -0.63
CA SER A 383 10.73 7.96 -0.35
C SER A 383 12.26 7.89 -0.42
N ASN A 384 12.94 9.02 -0.63
CA ASN A 384 14.40 9.12 -0.71
C ASN A 384 14.92 10.19 0.24
N PHE A 385 14.12 10.61 1.23
CA PHE A 385 14.62 11.50 2.26
C PHE A 385 15.66 10.80 3.13
N ARG A 386 15.49 9.51 3.40
CA ARG A 386 16.50 8.68 4.06
C ARG A 386 16.65 7.33 3.36
N GLU A 387 17.83 6.74 3.51
CA GLU A 387 17.99 5.32 3.24
C GLU A 387 17.22 4.52 4.30
N SER A 388 16.44 3.53 3.88
CA SER A 388 15.81 2.59 4.82
C SER A 388 16.84 1.97 5.75
N LYS A 389 16.50 1.88 7.04
CA LYS A 389 17.30 1.18 8.06
C LYS A 389 16.59 -0.04 8.65
N VAL A 390 15.28 -0.14 8.44
CA VAL A 390 14.47 -1.31 8.83
C VAL A 390 14.27 -2.21 7.61
N GLN A 391 14.52 -3.51 7.81
CA GLN A 391 14.39 -4.49 6.74
C GLN A 391 12.95 -4.58 6.24
N GLY A 392 12.78 -4.87 4.94
CA GLY A 392 11.49 -5.16 4.33
C GLY A 392 11.63 -5.58 2.88
N ILE A 393 10.54 -6.09 2.32
CA ILE A 393 10.43 -6.40 0.90
C ILE A 393 10.02 -5.13 0.14
N VAL A 394 10.75 -4.82 -0.93
CA VAL A 394 10.49 -3.66 -1.79
C VAL A 394 10.13 -4.15 -3.19
N PRO A 395 8.84 -4.31 -3.50
CA PRO A 395 8.41 -4.63 -4.85
C PRO A 395 8.47 -3.40 -5.75
N SER A 396 8.48 -3.62 -7.07
CA SER A 396 8.46 -2.54 -8.06
C SER A 396 7.12 -1.81 -8.19
N VAL A 397 6.05 -2.46 -7.71
CA VAL A 397 4.65 -1.99 -7.75
C VAL A 397 3.89 -2.59 -6.57
N PHE A 398 2.81 -1.94 -6.14
CA PHE A 398 1.87 -2.41 -5.12
C PHE A 398 0.52 -2.87 -5.71
N SER A 399 0.28 -2.55 -6.98
CA SER A 399 -0.79 -3.13 -7.79
C SER A 399 -0.40 -3.23 -9.26
N THR A 400 -0.92 -4.23 -9.97
CA THR A 400 -0.70 -4.34 -11.42
C THR A 400 -1.84 -5.04 -12.13
N ASP A 401 -2.06 -4.61 -13.37
CA ASP A 401 -2.87 -5.33 -14.34
C ASP A 401 -2.03 -6.42 -15.01
N VAL A 402 -2.66 -7.55 -15.29
CA VAL A 402 -2.14 -8.67 -16.08
C VAL A 402 -3.19 -8.98 -17.14
N LEU A 403 -2.84 -8.84 -18.41
CA LEU A 403 -3.74 -9.22 -19.50
C LEU A 403 -3.92 -10.73 -19.49
N GLU A 404 -5.15 -11.20 -19.71
CA GLU A 404 -5.42 -12.61 -19.99
C GLU A 404 -4.62 -13.12 -21.19
N GLY A 405 -4.07 -14.33 -21.08
CA GLY A 405 -3.14 -14.92 -22.05
C GLY A 405 -1.78 -14.22 -22.13
N GLY A 406 -1.60 -13.11 -21.42
CA GLY A 406 -0.38 -12.34 -21.36
C GLY A 406 0.46 -12.66 -20.13
N THR A 407 1.60 -11.98 -20.05
CA THR A 407 2.44 -12.00 -18.86
C THR A 407 2.73 -10.59 -18.36
N ARG A 408 3.01 -10.49 -17.08
CA ARG A 408 3.52 -9.29 -16.43
C ARG A 408 4.73 -9.67 -15.59
N THR A 409 5.87 -9.05 -15.88
CA THR A 409 7.05 -9.16 -15.03
C THR A 409 7.12 -7.95 -14.11
N ILE A 410 7.34 -8.23 -12.83
CA ILE A 410 7.66 -7.25 -11.79
C ILE A 410 9.00 -7.64 -11.16
N TRP A 411 9.53 -6.79 -10.28
CA TRP A 411 10.77 -7.10 -9.54
C TRP A 411 10.59 -6.87 -8.06
N THR A 412 11.43 -7.52 -7.27
CA THR A 412 11.56 -7.24 -5.85
C THR A 412 13.02 -7.19 -5.43
N ARG A 413 13.27 -6.46 -4.35
CA ARG A 413 14.54 -6.41 -3.63
C ARG A 413 14.27 -6.27 -2.13
N LEU A 414 15.33 -6.24 -1.32
CA LEU A 414 15.25 -5.89 0.09
C LEU A 414 15.47 -4.39 0.30
N ALA A 415 14.96 -3.88 1.43
CA ALA A 415 15.11 -2.49 1.83
C ALA A 415 16.50 -2.18 2.38
N THR A 416 17.13 -3.14 3.06
CA THR A 416 18.45 -2.98 3.69
C THR A 416 19.35 -4.19 3.48
N GLU A 417 20.67 -3.98 3.61
CA GLU A 417 21.66 -5.07 3.57
C GLU A 417 21.38 -6.07 4.71
N PRO A 418 21.16 -7.36 4.40
CA PRO A 418 20.85 -8.34 5.42
C PRO A 418 22.13 -8.90 6.06
N MET A 419 22.09 -9.17 7.36
CA MET A 419 23.22 -9.77 8.10
C MET A 419 23.47 -11.25 7.76
N SER A 420 22.46 -11.93 7.21
CA SER A 420 22.49 -13.32 6.77
C SER A 420 21.60 -13.50 5.54
N GLU A 421 21.66 -14.65 4.86
CA GLU A 421 20.74 -14.93 3.76
C GLU A 421 19.28 -14.84 4.24
N ILE A 422 18.43 -14.16 3.46
CA ILE A 422 16.99 -14.04 3.66
C ILE A 422 16.29 -14.70 2.49
N GLN A 423 15.40 -15.64 2.81
CA GLN A 423 14.50 -16.26 1.85
C GLN A 423 13.15 -15.55 1.88
N VAL A 424 12.69 -15.06 0.73
CA VAL A 424 11.35 -14.49 0.54
C VAL A 424 10.52 -15.50 -0.22
N ASN A 425 9.44 -15.98 0.40
CA ASN A 425 8.50 -16.93 -0.19
C ASN A 425 7.38 -16.19 -0.91
N LEU A 426 7.02 -16.65 -2.09
CA LEU A 426 5.97 -16.09 -2.92
C LEU A 426 4.77 -17.04 -2.92
N SER A 427 3.58 -16.49 -2.70
CA SER A 427 2.32 -17.22 -2.87
C SER A 427 1.33 -16.38 -3.66
N LEU A 428 0.46 -17.06 -4.40
CA LEU A 428 -0.46 -16.41 -5.32
C LEU A 428 -1.87 -16.95 -5.10
N SER A 429 -2.84 -16.05 -4.93
CA SER A 429 -4.26 -16.38 -4.75
C SER A 429 -4.97 -16.54 -6.10
N ASN A 430 -6.13 -17.21 -6.11
CA ASN A 430 -6.95 -17.40 -7.30
C ASN A 430 -6.17 -18.02 -8.47
N GLN A 431 -5.51 -19.14 -8.18
CA GLN A 431 -4.62 -19.85 -9.10
C GLN A 431 -5.32 -20.38 -10.36
N GLN A 432 -6.64 -20.28 -10.46
CA GLN A 432 -7.36 -20.55 -11.71
C GLN A 432 -7.19 -19.44 -12.76
N TYR A 433 -6.86 -18.21 -12.34
CA TYR A 433 -6.75 -17.03 -13.21
C TYR A 433 -5.32 -16.51 -13.33
N PHE A 434 -4.46 -16.88 -12.40
CA PHE A 434 -3.10 -16.38 -12.35
C PHE A 434 -2.13 -17.52 -12.03
N PHE A 435 -1.05 -17.58 -12.78
CA PHE A 435 0.07 -18.46 -12.47
C PHE A 435 1.33 -17.68 -12.15
N LEU A 436 2.14 -18.22 -11.25
CA LEU A 436 3.49 -17.75 -11.00
C LEU A 436 4.44 -18.42 -12.00
N GLY A 437 4.87 -17.68 -13.01
CA GLY A 437 5.77 -18.18 -14.06
C GLY A 437 7.24 -18.26 -13.64
N SER A 438 7.61 -17.64 -12.52
CA SER A 438 8.94 -17.67 -11.92
C SER A 438 8.99 -18.57 -10.67
N ALA A 439 10.18 -18.75 -10.09
CA ALA A 439 10.34 -19.48 -8.84
C ALA A 439 9.46 -18.89 -7.72
N SER A 440 8.92 -19.74 -6.84
CA SER A 440 8.11 -19.34 -5.68
C SER A 440 8.94 -18.91 -4.46
N SER A 441 10.26 -18.81 -4.60
CA SER A 441 11.16 -18.39 -3.55
C SER A 441 12.33 -17.63 -4.12
N LEU A 442 12.67 -16.52 -3.50
CA LEU A 442 13.81 -15.67 -3.84
C LEU A 442 14.79 -15.62 -2.67
N LYS A 443 16.08 -15.55 -2.98
CA LYS A 443 17.15 -15.53 -1.98
C LYS A 443 17.94 -14.23 -2.08
N PHE A 444 18.09 -13.57 -0.95
CA PHE A 444 18.81 -12.32 -0.82
C PHE A 444 19.94 -12.44 0.20
N ASP A 445 21.11 -11.96 -0.15
CA ASP A 445 22.31 -11.89 0.69
C ASP A 445 22.96 -10.50 0.58
N ARG A 446 24.08 -10.30 1.28
CA ARG A 446 24.86 -9.06 1.23
C ARG A 446 25.30 -8.60 -0.17
N ASN A 447 25.34 -9.48 -1.16
CA ASN A 447 25.84 -9.20 -2.51
C ASN A 447 24.71 -8.90 -3.52
N ASN A 448 23.47 -9.28 -3.22
CA ASN A 448 22.34 -9.11 -4.15
C ASN A 448 21.07 -8.49 -3.53
N TRP A 449 21.07 -8.14 -2.25
CA TRP A 449 19.87 -7.62 -1.57
C TRP A 449 19.23 -6.41 -2.25
N ASN A 450 20.04 -5.53 -2.85
CA ASN A 450 19.58 -4.33 -3.56
C ASN A 450 19.40 -4.54 -5.07
N LEU A 451 19.62 -5.76 -5.56
CA LEU A 451 19.46 -6.11 -6.97
C LEU A 451 18.03 -6.58 -7.23
N ARG A 452 17.48 -6.15 -8.36
CA ARG A 452 16.11 -6.45 -8.76
C ARG A 452 16.02 -7.88 -9.25
N GLN A 453 15.36 -8.75 -8.48
CA GLN A 453 15.07 -10.12 -8.90
C GLN A 453 13.70 -10.16 -9.59
N PRO A 454 13.58 -10.76 -10.79
CA PRO A 454 12.35 -10.76 -11.58
C PRO A 454 11.33 -11.79 -11.07
N ILE A 455 10.05 -11.42 -11.12
CA ILE A 455 8.91 -12.29 -10.84
C ILE A 455 7.95 -12.20 -12.02
N GLN A 456 7.69 -13.33 -12.68
CA GLN A 456 6.77 -13.40 -13.80
C GLN A 456 5.40 -13.87 -13.33
N ILE A 457 4.36 -13.10 -13.66
CA ILE A 457 2.96 -13.42 -13.42
C ILE A 457 2.32 -13.68 -14.79
N ILE A 458 1.55 -14.76 -14.89
CA ILE A 458 0.86 -15.17 -16.12
C ILE A 458 -0.64 -14.99 -15.89
N GLY A 459 -1.32 -14.28 -16.78
CA GLY A 459 -2.78 -14.21 -16.82
C GLY A 459 -3.32 -15.41 -17.57
N VAL A 460 -4.16 -16.22 -16.93
CA VAL A 460 -4.77 -17.40 -17.54
C VAL A 460 -6.02 -16.95 -18.28
N PRO A 461 -6.13 -17.18 -19.61
CA PRO A 461 -7.34 -16.85 -20.35
C PRO A 461 -8.54 -17.58 -19.79
N ASP A 462 -9.69 -16.91 -19.75
CA ASP A 462 -10.95 -17.57 -19.51
C ASP A 462 -12.04 -17.17 -20.51
N SER A 463 -13.24 -17.73 -20.31
CA SER A 463 -14.31 -17.64 -21.30
C SER A 463 -15.28 -16.49 -21.09
N ASP A 464 -15.16 -15.76 -19.98
CA ASP A 464 -16.10 -14.70 -19.65
C ASP A 464 -15.56 -13.32 -20.08
N THR A 465 -16.02 -12.24 -19.44
CA THR A 465 -15.64 -10.86 -19.80
C THR A 465 -15.44 -10.00 -18.56
N ILE A 466 -15.25 -10.63 -17.40
CA ILE A 466 -15.28 -10.03 -16.09
C ILE A 466 -13.89 -10.04 -15.50
N ASP A 467 -13.20 -8.89 -15.53
CA ASP A 467 -11.91 -8.70 -14.85
C ASP A 467 -11.78 -9.44 -13.52
N GLU A 468 -10.75 -10.28 -13.40
CA GLU A 468 -10.50 -11.07 -12.19
C GLU A 468 -9.64 -10.28 -11.21
N SER A 469 -9.66 -10.74 -9.95
CA SER A 469 -8.78 -10.21 -8.93
C SER A 469 -7.90 -11.30 -8.37
N GLY A 470 -6.66 -10.96 -8.03
CA GLY A 470 -5.71 -11.85 -7.40
C GLY A 470 -4.80 -11.10 -6.45
N THR A 471 -3.98 -11.82 -5.72
CA THR A 471 -2.96 -11.26 -4.83
C THR A 471 -1.70 -12.09 -4.93
N LEU A 472 -0.58 -11.41 -5.15
CA LEU A 472 0.75 -11.98 -4.99
C LEU A 472 1.30 -11.52 -3.63
N THR A 473 1.59 -12.47 -2.76
CA THR A 473 2.09 -12.24 -1.41
C THR A 473 3.58 -12.59 -1.35
N PHE A 474 4.37 -11.69 -0.77
CA PHE A 474 5.76 -11.87 -0.41
C PHE A 474 5.84 -12.03 1.10
N ALA A 475 6.33 -13.17 1.57
CA ALA A 475 6.38 -13.51 2.99
C ALA A 475 7.78 -13.90 3.44
N ASN A 476 8.08 -13.55 4.69
CA ASN A 476 9.25 -14.00 5.45
C ASN A 476 8.85 -14.09 6.92
N ASP A 477 9.60 -14.86 7.71
CA ASP A 477 9.29 -15.08 9.12
C ASP A 477 9.75 -13.93 10.04
N ASN A 478 10.64 -13.05 9.58
CA ASN A 478 11.34 -12.08 10.43
C ASN A 478 10.81 -10.64 10.34
N PHE A 479 10.04 -10.29 9.31
CA PHE A 479 9.52 -8.95 9.10
C PHE A 479 8.26 -8.98 8.23
N SER A 480 7.57 -7.84 8.15
CA SER A 480 6.23 -7.78 7.57
C SER A 480 6.14 -8.24 6.12
N SER A 481 5.04 -8.94 5.81
CA SER A 481 4.73 -9.36 4.45
C SER A 481 4.38 -8.16 3.55
N VAL A 482 4.44 -8.36 2.24
CA VAL A 482 3.94 -7.39 1.26
C VAL A 482 2.98 -8.08 0.31
N GLU A 483 1.86 -7.43 0.01
CA GLU A 483 0.88 -7.92 -0.97
C GLU A 483 0.77 -6.97 -2.16
N ILE A 484 0.83 -7.54 -3.36
CA ILE A 484 0.56 -6.86 -4.62
C ILE A 484 -0.82 -7.28 -5.10
N SER A 485 -1.71 -6.30 -5.29
CA SER A 485 -3.02 -6.56 -5.89
C SER A 485 -2.88 -6.81 -7.39
N LEU A 486 -3.47 -7.89 -7.88
CA LEU A 486 -3.53 -8.24 -9.29
C LEU A 486 -4.92 -7.99 -9.83
N THR A 487 -5.00 -7.44 -11.04
CA THR A 487 -6.24 -7.37 -11.82
C THR A 487 -6.02 -8.08 -13.14
N GLY A 488 -6.75 -9.16 -13.36
CA GLY A 488 -6.84 -9.85 -14.64
C GLY A 488 -7.66 -8.96 -15.56
N LYS A 489 -7.08 -8.57 -16.68
CA LYS A 489 -7.74 -7.72 -17.66
C LYS A 489 -8.22 -8.60 -18.78
N ASP A 490 -9.53 -8.64 -18.91
CA ASP A 490 -10.20 -9.40 -19.95
C ASP A 490 -9.69 -8.99 -21.33
N SER A 491 -9.46 -10.02 -22.16
CA SER A 491 -9.05 -9.86 -23.55
C SER A 491 -10.11 -10.33 -24.55
N GLY A 492 -11.26 -10.80 -24.06
CA GLY A 492 -12.37 -11.37 -24.81
C GLY A 492 -12.59 -12.85 -24.45
N THR A 493 -13.49 -13.51 -25.19
CA THR A 493 -13.88 -14.90 -24.90
C THR A 493 -12.88 -15.93 -25.44
N ASP A 494 -11.60 -15.82 -25.07
CA ASP A 494 -10.58 -16.72 -25.57
C ASP A 494 -10.74 -18.11 -24.92
N PRO A 495 -10.88 -19.19 -25.70
CA PRO A 495 -11.11 -20.51 -25.12
C PRO A 495 -9.89 -20.99 -24.33
N LEU A 496 -10.13 -21.68 -23.21
CA LEU A 496 -9.11 -22.40 -22.45
C LEU A 496 -8.27 -23.28 -23.38
N ILE A 497 -7.02 -22.89 -23.60
CA ILE A 497 -6.11 -23.61 -24.49
C ILE A 497 -5.71 -24.91 -23.76
N SER A 498 -5.87 -26.07 -24.39
CA SER A 498 -5.45 -27.37 -23.83
C SER A 498 -3.92 -27.55 -23.73
N LYS A 499 -3.15 -26.48 -23.93
CA LYS A 499 -1.69 -26.49 -23.88
C LYS A 499 -1.19 -26.25 -22.46
N LYS A 500 0.04 -26.68 -22.19
CA LYS A 500 0.69 -26.53 -20.90
C LYS A 500 1.74 -25.43 -20.99
N TYR A 501 1.69 -24.45 -20.08
CA TYR A 501 2.73 -23.45 -19.95
C TYR A 501 4.07 -24.09 -19.55
N PHE A 502 5.13 -23.66 -20.24
CA PHE A 502 6.52 -23.83 -19.84
C PHE A 502 7.11 -22.44 -19.63
N SER A 503 7.45 -22.11 -18.37
CA SER A 503 7.93 -20.77 -18.01
C SER A 503 9.03 -20.83 -16.96
N GLY A 504 9.74 -19.73 -16.81
CA GLY A 504 10.82 -19.63 -15.86
C GLY A 504 11.66 -18.38 -16.00
N THR A 505 12.82 -18.42 -15.35
CA THR A 505 13.82 -17.36 -15.40
C THR A 505 15.20 -17.91 -15.71
N VAL A 506 15.98 -17.12 -16.43
CA VAL A 506 17.42 -17.27 -16.58
C VAL A 506 18.08 -16.05 -15.97
N THR A 507 18.86 -16.27 -14.91
CA THR A 507 19.51 -15.21 -14.14
C THR A 507 21.02 -15.41 -14.09
N ASN A 508 21.77 -14.41 -13.67
CA ASN A 508 23.16 -14.62 -13.25
C ASN A 508 23.22 -15.09 -11.78
N SER A 509 24.43 -15.32 -11.28
CA SER A 509 24.65 -15.76 -9.88
C SER A 509 24.17 -14.76 -8.81
N LEU A 510 23.82 -13.53 -9.20
CA LEU A 510 23.28 -12.50 -8.32
C LEU A 510 21.74 -12.39 -8.41
N GLY A 511 21.09 -13.22 -9.24
CA GLY A 511 19.64 -13.18 -9.44
C GLY A 511 19.15 -12.11 -10.42
N LEU A 512 20.06 -11.41 -11.12
CA LEU A 512 19.69 -10.48 -12.20
C LEU A 512 19.35 -11.26 -13.46
N GLY A 513 18.25 -10.87 -14.12
CA GLY A 513 17.82 -11.46 -15.39
C GLY A 513 18.88 -11.38 -16.50
N LEU A 514 19.00 -12.45 -17.28
CA LEU A 514 19.83 -12.51 -18.48
C LEU A 514 18.94 -12.46 -19.73
N ASP A 515 18.94 -11.32 -20.40
CA ASP A 515 18.29 -11.11 -21.70
C ASP A 515 18.86 -12.01 -22.79
N GLY A 516 18.05 -12.41 -23.77
CA GLY A 516 18.48 -13.09 -24.99
C GLY A 516 19.22 -14.42 -24.79
N VAL A 517 18.78 -15.23 -23.81
CA VAL A 517 19.21 -16.62 -23.66
C VAL A 517 18.23 -17.49 -24.44
N THR A 518 18.74 -18.28 -25.38
CA THR A 518 17.92 -19.21 -26.15
C THR A 518 17.77 -20.52 -25.38
N LEU A 519 16.54 -21.00 -25.22
CA LEU A 519 16.20 -22.30 -24.64
C LEU A 519 15.66 -23.19 -25.75
N SER A 520 16.53 -24.08 -26.26
CA SER A 520 16.21 -24.96 -27.39
C SER A 520 15.62 -26.29 -26.91
N PHE A 521 14.60 -26.77 -27.61
CA PHE A 521 14.01 -28.09 -27.40
C PHE A 521 14.72 -29.12 -28.30
N SER A 522 14.90 -30.34 -27.80
CA SER A 522 15.63 -31.40 -28.52
C SER A 522 14.79 -32.15 -29.55
N THR A 523 13.47 -32.03 -29.49
CA THR A 523 12.52 -32.84 -30.26
C THR A 523 11.97 -32.16 -31.51
N ASP A 524 11.91 -30.83 -31.50
CA ASP A 524 11.64 -29.99 -32.65
C ASP A 524 12.60 -28.80 -32.58
N GLU A 525 13.06 -28.24 -33.70
CA GLU A 525 14.02 -27.11 -33.74
C GLU A 525 13.43 -25.80 -33.14
N SER A 526 12.37 -25.90 -32.34
CA SER A 526 11.76 -24.81 -31.63
C SER A 526 12.64 -24.34 -30.47
N PHE A 527 12.44 -23.08 -30.09
CA PHE A 527 13.10 -22.48 -28.95
C PHE A 527 12.23 -21.37 -28.37
N VAL A 528 12.53 -20.99 -27.14
CA VAL A 528 12.04 -19.75 -26.52
C VAL A 528 13.25 -18.91 -26.12
N GLU A 529 13.13 -17.59 -26.19
CA GLU A 529 14.19 -16.66 -25.80
C GLU A 529 13.75 -15.88 -24.55
N THR A 530 14.70 -15.59 -23.66
CA THR A 530 14.41 -14.73 -22.50
C THR A 530 14.27 -13.27 -22.89
N ASP A 531 13.35 -12.57 -22.22
CA ASP A 531 13.18 -11.12 -22.33
C ASP A 531 14.28 -10.35 -21.57
N LEU A 532 14.20 -9.02 -21.59
CA LEU A 532 15.12 -8.12 -20.88
C LEU A 532 15.23 -8.39 -19.37
N ASN A 533 14.24 -9.07 -18.79
CA ASN A 533 14.19 -9.42 -17.37
C ASN A 533 14.69 -10.84 -17.11
N GLY A 534 15.19 -11.54 -18.13
CA GLY A 534 15.59 -12.94 -18.05
C GLY A 534 14.40 -13.90 -17.92
N THR A 535 13.17 -13.46 -18.14
CA THR A 535 11.99 -14.32 -18.04
C THR A 535 11.66 -14.95 -19.40
N PHE A 536 11.10 -16.16 -19.40
CA PHE A 536 10.63 -16.82 -20.62
C PHE A 536 9.29 -17.50 -20.38
N ILE A 537 8.50 -17.65 -21.44
CA ILE A 537 7.25 -18.40 -21.45
C ILE A 537 6.97 -18.94 -22.85
N THR A 538 6.47 -20.17 -22.91
CA THR A 538 5.88 -20.76 -24.11
C THR A 538 4.78 -21.76 -23.72
N THR A 539 4.03 -22.25 -24.71
CA THR A 539 3.00 -23.27 -24.53
C THR A 539 3.38 -24.55 -25.25
N LEU A 540 3.38 -25.67 -24.55
CA LEU A 540 3.70 -27.00 -25.05
C LEU A 540 2.45 -27.87 -25.10
N ASN A 541 2.46 -28.91 -25.94
CA ASN A 541 1.35 -29.84 -26.03
C ASN A 541 1.33 -30.80 -24.82
N ASP A 542 0.16 -31.35 -24.52
CA ASP A 542 0.03 -32.44 -23.55
C ASP A 542 0.85 -33.67 -23.99
N GLY A 543 1.54 -34.30 -23.05
CA GLY A 543 2.44 -35.42 -23.30
C GLY A 543 3.78 -35.06 -23.96
N PHE A 544 4.12 -33.76 -24.07
CA PHE A 544 5.39 -33.34 -24.66
C PHE A 544 6.58 -33.82 -23.82
N SER A 545 7.60 -34.38 -24.49
CA SER A 545 8.89 -34.75 -23.90
C SER A 545 10.02 -34.09 -24.66
N SER A 546 11.00 -33.52 -23.96
CA SER A 546 12.18 -32.88 -24.57
C SER A 546 13.26 -32.62 -23.53
N VAL A 547 14.52 -32.52 -23.97
CA VAL A 547 15.59 -31.89 -23.19
C VAL A 547 15.68 -30.43 -23.59
N VAL A 548 15.49 -29.51 -22.64
CA VAL A 548 15.61 -28.07 -22.83
C VAL A 548 17.03 -27.63 -22.49
N THR A 549 17.72 -26.99 -23.45
CA THR A 549 19.13 -26.58 -23.27
C THR A 549 19.27 -25.06 -23.43
N PRO A 550 19.68 -24.34 -22.37
CA PRO A 550 19.98 -22.90 -22.46
C PRO A 550 21.30 -22.66 -23.20
N ASN A 551 21.32 -21.64 -24.06
CA ASN A 551 22.50 -21.23 -24.81
C ASN A 551 22.59 -19.70 -24.92
N LYS A 552 23.78 -19.17 -24.66
CA LYS A 552 24.16 -17.78 -24.91
C LYS A 552 25.68 -17.71 -25.03
N ALA A 553 26.18 -17.02 -26.06
CA ALA A 553 27.61 -16.90 -26.30
C ALA A 553 28.35 -16.33 -25.07
N GLY A 554 29.41 -17.02 -24.62
CA GLY A 554 30.22 -16.61 -23.47
C GLY A 554 29.62 -16.95 -22.10
N TYR A 555 28.57 -17.76 -22.03
CA TYR A 555 27.95 -18.22 -20.78
C TYR A 555 27.94 -19.75 -20.68
N THR A 556 28.03 -20.23 -19.44
CA THR A 556 27.69 -21.61 -19.06
C THR A 556 26.52 -21.57 -18.09
N PHE A 557 25.63 -22.56 -18.13
CA PHE A 557 24.40 -22.56 -17.35
C PHE A 557 24.33 -23.71 -16.34
N ASN A 558 23.71 -23.46 -15.19
CA ASN A 558 23.35 -24.46 -14.19
C ASN A 558 21.84 -24.36 -13.86
N PRO A 559 21.06 -25.44 -14.03
CA PRO A 559 21.47 -26.70 -14.66
C PRO A 559 21.86 -26.48 -16.13
N SER A 560 22.67 -27.37 -16.71
CA SER A 560 23.08 -27.25 -18.12
C SER A 560 21.96 -27.66 -19.09
N ASN A 561 20.95 -28.36 -18.60
CA ASN A 561 19.73 -28.72 -19.30
C ASN A 561 18.62 -29.05 -18.28
N LEU A 562 17.38 -29.08 -18.75
CA LEU A 562 16.21 -29.53 -18.00
C LEU A 562 15.46 -30.56 -18.84
N THR A 563 15.14 -31.72 -18.26
CA THR A 563 14.33 -32.74 -18.93
C THR A 563 12.86 -32.53 -18.63
N ILE A 564 12.05 -32.40 -19.68
CA ILE A 564 10.60 -32.52 -19.64
C ILE A 564 10.26 -33.94 -20.08
N ASP A 565 9.59 -34.71 -19.23
CA ASP A 565 9.15 -36.07 -19.53
C ASP A 565 7.62 -36.16 -19.40
N ASN A 566 6.95 -36.43 -20.53
CA ASN A 566 5.50 -36.62 -20.65
C ASN A 566 4.70 -35.54 -19.89
N LEU A 567 4.78 -34.30 -20.37
CA LEU A 567 4.19 -33.13 -19.73
C LEU A 567 2.64 -33.23 -19.62
N THR A 568 2.13 -33.54 -18.43
CA THR A 568 0.67 -33.59 -18.16
C THR A 568 0.12 -32.34 -17.46
N ASP A 569 1.00 -31.52 -16.87
CA ASP A 569 0.66 -30.29 -16.16
C ASP A 569 1.60 -29.14 -16.55
N HIS A 570 1.29 -27.92 -16.13
CA HIS A 570 2.18 -26.78 -16.37
C HIS A 570 3.55 -27.00 -15.71
N SER A 571 4.61 -26.66 -16.42
CA SER A 571 5.97 -26.60 -15.87
C SER A 571 6.35 -25.14 -15.68
N LEU A 572 6.12 -24.63 -14.48
CA LEU A 572 6.26 -23.22 -14.14
C LEU A 572 7.47 -23.00 -13.23
N GLY A 573 8.04 -21.80 -13.28
CA GLY A 573 9.10 -21.40 -12.34
C GLY A 573 10.42 -22.13 -12.51
N ASN A 574 10.72 -22.63 -13.71
CA ASN A 574 12.00 -23.25 -14.02
C ASN A 574 13.13 -22.21 -13.91
N VAL A 575 14.29 -22.61 -13.38
CA VAL A 575 15.40 -21.67 -13.14
C VAL A 575 16.68 -22.18 -13.81
N PHE A 576 17.35 -21.29 -14.53
CA PHE A 576 18.71 -21.47 -15.00
C PHE A 576 19.59 -20.32 -14.52
N VAL A 577 20.80 -20.64 -14.04
CA VAL A 577 21.78 -19.65 -13.61
C VAL A 577 22.95 -19.64 -14.59
N GLY A 578 23.12 -18.53 -15.30
CA GLY A 578 24.20 -18.29 -16.24
C GLY A 578 25.42 -17.66 -15.56
N THR A 579 26.57 -18.31 -15.72
CA THR A 579 27.88 -17.78 -15.32
C THR A 579 28.64 -17.37 -16.57
N ARG A 580 29.07 -16.11 -16.63
CA ARG A 580 29.90 -15.62 -17.75
C ARG A 580 31.27 -16.29 -17.68
N SER A 581 31.68 -16.93 -18.75
CA SER A 581 33.00 -17.56 -18.83
C SER A 581 34.08 -16.48 -18.75
N THR A 582 35.03 -16.64 -17.83
CA THR A 582 36.22 -15.77 -17.70
C THR A 582 37.33 -16.10 -18.69
N VAL A 583 37.12 -17.13 -19.53
CA VAL A 583 38.02 -17.48 -20.61
C VAL A 583 37.92 -16.41 -21.70
N VAL A 584 38.88 -15.49 -21.70
CA VAL A 584 39.16 -14.65 -22.87
C VAL A 584 39.61 -15.61 -23.97
N TYR A 585 38.77 -15.82 -24.98
CA TYR A 585 39.25 -16.38 -26.24
C TYR A 585 40.13 -15.32 -26.89
N VAL A 586 41.42 -15.35 -26.56
CA VAL A 586 42.43 -14.72 -27.40
C VAL A 586 42.48 -15.61 -28.64
N ASP A 587 42.00 -15.09 -29.77
CA ASP A 587 42.24 -15.75 -31.06
C ASP A 587 43.76 -15.99 -31.15
N HIS A 588 44.17 -17.21 -31.49
CA HIS A 588 45.58 -17.53 -31.75
C HIS A 588 46.16 -16.63 -32.88
N GLN A 589 45.30 -16.02 -33.69
CA GLN A 589 45.64 -15.03 -34.72
C GLN A 589 45.56 -13.56 -34.25
N ALA A 590 45.13 -13.27 -33.01
CA ALA A 590 45.08 -11.90 -32.49
C ALA A 590 46.50 -11.38 -32.21
N SER A 591 47.15 -10.85 -33.24
CA SER A 591 48.33 -10.00 -33.10
C SER A 591 47.88 -8.64 -32.58
N GLY A 592 47.75 -8.48 -31.27
CA GLY A 592 47.50 -7.18 -30.66
C GLY A 592 48.58 -6.19 -31.08
N LEU A 593 48.30 -5.37 -32.10
CA LEU A 593 49.07 -4.19 -32.46
C LEU A 593 48.36 -3.00 -31.83
N ASN A 594 48.95 -2.48 -30.76
CA ASN A 594 48.71 -1.12 -30.31
C ASN A 594 49.15 -0.18 -31.44
N ASN A 595 48.20 0.52 -32.07
CA ASN A 595 48.46 1.78 -32.76
C ASN A 595 47.69 2.89 -32.06
#